data_AF-A0A2Z2NGD3-F1
#
_entry.id   AF-A0A2Z2NGD3-F1
#
_cell.length_a   1.000
_cell.length_b   1.000
_cell.length_c   1.000
_cell.angle_alpha   90.00
_cell.angle_beta   90.00
_cell.angle_gamma   90.00
#
_symmetry.space_group_name_H-M   'P 1'
#
loop_
_entity.id
_entity.type
_entity.pdbx_description
1 polymer ?
#
loop_
_entity_poly.entity_id
_entity_poly.type
_entity_poly.pdbx_seq_one_letter_code
_entity_poly.pdbx_strand_id
1 'polypeptide(L)'
;MDNQAIDIENLYNDLLQIDRKFALETRVKGCPHCGCVLHSANYPRVPKGLSGLFYISQVVRVSFCCSNEEFRRRVTPASVRFLGPKQYLGVLVVLLCAKC
;
A
#
# COMPACT_ATOMS: atom_id res chain seq x y z
N MET A 1 5.02 5.00 -34.12
CA MET A 1 4.53 5.49 -32.82
C MET A 1 4.60 4.30 -31.89
N ASP A 2 5.74 4.17 -31.23
CA ASP A 2 6.03 3.02 -30.38
C ASP A 2 5.13 3.11 -29.15
N ASN A 3 4.05 2.32 -29.16
CA ASN A 3 3.26 2.07 -27.97
C ASN A 3 4.14 1.27 -27.03
N GLN A 4 4.94 1.98 -26.23
CA GLN A 4 5.65 1.41 -25.09
C GLN A 4 4.58 0.84 -24.16
N ALA A 5 4.32 -0.47 -24.30
CA ALA A 5 3.45 -1.19 -23.40
C ALA A 5 4.07 -1.07 -22.01
N ILE A 6 3.38 -0.37 -21.11
CA ILE A 6 3.79 -0.29 -19.71
C ILE A 6 3.75 -1.72 -19.17
N ASP A 7 4.90 -2.22 -18.75
CA ASP A 7 4.96 -3.48 -18.01
C ASP A 7 4.34 -3.26 -16.63
N ILE A 8 3.08 -3.67 -16.51
CA ILE A 8 2.25 -3.48 -15.32
C ILE A 8 2.84 -4.21 -14.11
N GLU A 9 3.52 -5.34 -14.33
CA GLU A 9 4.12 -6.13 -13.25
C GLU A 9 5.36 -5.43 -12.69
N ASN A 10 6.24 -4.94 -13.57
CA ASN A 10 7.42 -4.16 -13.15
C ASN A 10 7.00 -2.87 -12.45
N LEU A 11 6.03 -2.12 -12.99
CA LEU A 11 5.50 -0.93 -12.33
C LEU A 11 4.91 -1.25 -10.95
N TYR A 12 4.13 -2.33 -10.83
CA TYR A 12 3.57 -2.75 -9.54
C TYR A 12 4.67 -3.04 -8.51
N ASN A 13 5.71 -3.76 -8.92
CA ASN A 13 6.84 -4.11 -8.06
C ASN A 13 7.61 -2.88 -7.60
N ASP A 14 7.86 -1.92 -8.48
CA ASP A 14 8.52 -0.65 -8.14
C ASP A 14 7.72 0.13 -7.09
N LEU A 15 6.40 0.26 -7.30
CA LEU A 15 5.50 0.91 -6.35
C LEU A 15 5.43 0.17 -5.00
N LEU A 16 5.49 -1.16 -5.02
CA LEU A 16 5.56 -1.96 -3.81
C LEU A 16 6.85 -1.70 -3.03
N GLN A 17 7.99 -1.48 -3.70
CA GLN A 17 9.23 -1.14 -3.02
C GLN A 17 9.16 0.24 -2.33
N ILE A 18 8.48 1.21 -2.95
CA ILE A 18 8.23 2.52 -2.33
C ILE A 18 7.36 2.36 -1.08
N ASP A 19 6.26 1.62 -1.17
CA ASP A 19 5.41 1.32 -0.01
C ASP A 19 6.18 0.63 1.13
N ARG A 20 7.11 -0.29 0.79
CA ARG A 20 7.96 -0.97 1.78
C ARG A 20 8.90 0.00 2.49
N LYS A 21 9.43 1.01 1.80
CA LYS A 21 10.23 2.08 2.44
C LYS A 21 9.40 2.86 3.44
N PHE A 22 8.21 3.33 3.07
CA PHE A 22 7.30 4.01 4.00
C PHE A 22 6.90 3.13 5.18
N ALA A 23 6.68 1.84 4.94
CA ALA A 23 6.37 0.89 5.99
C ALA A 23 7.54 0.71 6.97
N LEU A 24 8.78 0.64 6.46
CA LEU A 24 9.97 0.56 7.30
C LEU A 24 10.13 1.82 8.15
N GLU A 25 10.03 3.00 7.54
CA GLU A 25 10.09 4.28 8.26
C GLU A 25 9.02 4.38 9.36
N THR A 26 7.79 3.96 9.05
CA THR A 26 6.70 3.92 10.03
C THR A 26 7.01 2.95 11.17
N ARG A 27 7.54 1.75 10.84
CA ARG A 27 7.90 0.75 11.84
C ARG A 27 9.00 1.22 12.78
N VAL A 28 10.03 1.89 12.24
CA VAL A 28 11.16 2.45 13.00
C VAL A 28 10.70 3.57 13.94
N LYS A 29 9.75 4.41 13.51
CA LYS A 29 9.17 5.47 14.35
C LYS A 29 8.34 4.94 15.54
N GLY A 30 7.92 3.68 15.50
CA GLY A 30 7.01 3.11 16.49
C GLY A 30 5.60 3.66 16.39
N CYS A 31 4.73 3.26 17.33
CA CYS A 31 3.36 3.73 17.34
C CYS A 31 3.28 5.23 17.70
N PRO A 32 2.52 6.04 16.96
CA PRO A 32 2.42 7.49 17.19
C PRO A 32 1.68 7.85 18.49
N HIS A 33 1.00 6.90 19.14
CA HIS A 33 0.27 7.12 20.38
C HIS A 33 1.00 6.61 21.61
N CYS A 34 1.59 5.41 21.50
CA CYS A 34 2.15 4.64 22.62
C CYS A 34 3.69 4.63 22.61
N GLY A 35 4.33 4.96 21.49
CA GLY A 35 5.79 4.80 21.28
C GLY A 35 6.25 3.35 21.14
N CYS A 36 5.41 2.36 21.46
CA CYS A 36 5.77 0.95 21.42
C CYS A 36 6.02 0.42 19.99
N VAL A 37 6.60 -0.76 19.93
CA VAL A 37 6.92 -1.47 18.70
C VAL A 37 5.65 -1.76 17.90
N LEU A 38 5.81 -1.77 16.57
CA LEU A 38 4.76 -2.08 15.62
C LEU A 38 4.92 -3.52 15.10
N HIS A 39 3.91 -4.37 15.35
CA HIS A 39 3.83 -5.71 14.79
C HIS A 39 3.12 -5.69 13.43
N SER A 40 3.54 -6.58 12.52
CA SER A 40 2.90 -6.73 11.21
C SER A 40 1.45 -7.15 11.37
N ALA A 41 0.55 -6.42 10.72
CA ALA A 41 -0.89 -6.67 10.70
C ALA A 41 -1.43 -6.43 9.27
N ASN A 42 -0.67 -6.92 8.29
CA ASN A 42 -0.97 -6.84 6.87
C ASN A 42 -2.32 -7.48 6.55
N TYR A 43 -3.00 -6.96 5.53
CA TYR A 43 -4.30 -7.49 5.12
C TYR A 43 -4.48 -7.42 3.60
N PRO A 44 -5.16 -8.41 3.00
CA PRO A 44 -5.36 -8.47 1.57
C PRO A 44 -6.23 -7.30 1.09
N ARG A 45 -5.95 -6.81 -0.12
CA ARG A 45 -6.74 -5.77 -0.77
C ARG A 45 -6.93 -6.13 -2.23
N VAL A 46 -8.19 -6.20 -2.66
CA VAL A 46 -8.56 -6.23 -4.09
C VAL A 46 -8.71 -4.79 -4.56
N PRO A 47 -7.88 -4.30 -5.49
CA PRO A 47 -8.11 -2.99 -6.09
C PRO A 47 -9.40 -3.03 -6.93
N LYS A 48 -10.28 -2.06 -6.72
CA LYS A 48 -11.51 -1.91 -7.51
C LYS A 48 -11.17 -1.62 -8.97
N GLY A 49 -11.87 -2.28 -9.88
CA GLY A 49 -11.68 -2.13 -11.34
C GLY A 49 -10.54 -2.96 -11.93
N LEU A 50 -9.82 -3.74 -11.11
CA LEU A 50 -8.64 -4.51 -11.53
C LEU A 50 -8.69 -5.98 -11.09
N SER A 51 -9.87 -6.48 -10.73
CA SER A 51 -10.08 -7.85 -10.25
C SER A 51 -9.69 -8.94 -11.26
N GLY A 52 -9.51 -8.59 -12.54
CA GLY A 52 -9.03 -9.50 -13.59
C GLY A 52 -7.56 -9.32 -14.01
N LEU A 53 -6.85 -8.30 -13.49
CA LEU A 53 -5.46 -8.03 -13.88
C LEU A 53 -4.43 -8.61 -12.90
N PHE A 54 -4.87 -8.99 -11.70
CA PHE A 54 -3.99 -9.50 -10.65
C PHE A 54 -4.62 -10.74 -10.00
N TYR A 55 -3.80 -11.73 -9.66
CA TYR A 55 -4.25 -12.78 -8.75
C TYR A 55 -4.47 -12.16 -7.37
N ILE A 56 -5.72 -12.12 -6.93
CA ILE A 56 -6.22 -11.45 -5.71
C ILE A 56 -5.40 -11.79 -4.45
N SER A 57 -4.83 -13.00 -4.38
CA SER A 57 -4.00 -13.46 -3.27
C SER A 57 -2.64 -12.76 -3.15
N GLN A 58 -2.18 -12.07 -4.20
CA GLN A 58 -0.85 -11.44 -4.22
C GLN A 58 -0.87 -9.98 -3.75
N VAL A 59 -2.03 -9.32 -3.75
CA VAL A 59 -2.12 -7.88 -3.43
C VAL A 59 -2.42 -7.67 -1.95
N VAL A 60 -1.38 -7.31 -1.21
CA VAL A 60 -1.45 -7.05 0.23
C VAL A 60 -1.16 -5.58 0.53
N ARG A 61 -1.96 -5.02 1.45
CA ARG A 61 -1.67 -3.72 2.05
C ARG A 61 -0.86 -3.90 3.33
N VAL A 62 0.28 -3.23 3.36
CA VAL A 62 1.12 -3.20 4.56
C VAL A 62 0.44 -2.39 5.64
N SER A 63 0.41 -2.93 6.85
CA SER A 63 -0.21 -2.29 8.01
C SER A 63 0.38 -2.89 9.28
N PHE A 64 0.31 -2.13 10.37
CA PHE A 64 0.82 -2.54 11.66
C PHE A 64 -0.21 -2.43 12.78
N CYS A 65 0.11 -3.05 13.92
CA CYS A 65 -0.59 -2.92 15.18
C CYS A 65 0.40 -2.55 16.30
N CYS A 66 0.05 -1.60 17.19
CA CYS A 66 0.83 -1.31 18.41
C CYS A 66 0.93 -2.58 19.27
N SER A 67 2.12 -2.88 19.77
CA SER A 67 2.39 -4.02 20.66
C SER A 67 1.84 -3.83 22.08
N ASN A 68 1.34 -2.64 22.42
CA ASN A 68 0.65 -2.42 23.68
C ASN A 68 -0.78 -2.96 23.57
N GLU A 69 -1.06 -4.01 24.36
CA GLU A 69 -2.36 -4.69 24.40
C GLU A 69 -3.51 -3.78 24.86
N GLU A 70 -3.25 -2.75 25.66
CA GLU A 70 -4.30 -1.82 26.15
C GLU A 70 -4.83 -0.91 25.04
N PHE A 71 -3.99 -0.55 24.06
CA PHE A 71 -4.39 0.35 22.96
C PHE A 71 -4.64 -0.39 21.66
N ARG A 72 -3.79 -1.37 21.33
CA ARG A 72 -3.80 -2.22 20.13
C ARG A 72 -4.27 -1.51 18.85
N ARG A 73 -3.83 -0.25 18.67
CA ARG A 73 -4.27 0.59 17.56
C ARG A 73 -3.55 0.19 16.28
N ARG A 74 -4.29 0.23 15.17
CA ARG A 74 -3.73 0.00 13.84
C ARG A 74 -3.00 1.24 13.35
N VAL A 75 -1.77 1.06 12.88
CA VAL A 75 -0.97 2.09 12.23
C VAL A 75 -0.76 1.68 10.78
N THR A 76 -1.39 2.39 9.85
CA THR A 76 -1.28 2.09 8.43
C THR A 76 -0.33 3.11 7.79
N PRO A 77 0.81 2.69 7.23
CA PRO A 77 1.72 3.59 6.54
C PRO A 77 1.06 4.20 5.30
N ALA A 78 1.64 5.31 4.83
CA ALA A 78 1.31 5.87 3.53
C ALA A 78 1.57 4.84 2.42
N SER A 79 0.81 4.94 1.32
CA SER A 79 0.96 4.06 0.17
C SER A 79 0.79 4.85 -1.12
N VAL A 80 1.65 4.59 -2.09
CA VAL A 80 1.52 5.08 -3.47
C VAL A 80 0.63 4.14 -4.29
N ARG A 81 0.54 2.87 -3.89
CA ARG A 81 -0.36 1.90 -4.51
C ARG A 81 -1.80 2.14 -4.12
N PHE A 82 -2.13 2.55 -2.90
CA PHE A 82 -3.53 2.69 -2.45
C PHE A 82 -3.90 4.13 -2.12
N LEU A 83 -4.99 4.63 -2.71
CA LEU A 83 -5.50 5.97 -2.40
C LEU A 83 -6.21 6.02 -1.04
N GLY A 84 -5.44 6.31 0.02
CA GLY A 84 -5.99 6.43 1.38
C GLY A 84 -6.67 5.13 1.82
N PRO A 85 -7.85 5.14 2.48
CA PRO A 85 -8.58 3.93 2.84
C PRO A 85 -9.30 3.26 1.66
N LYS A 86 -9.34 3.90 0.49
CA LYS A 86 -10.05 3.39 -0.68
C LYS A 86 -9.28 2.24 -1.33
N GLN A 87 -10.01 1.35 -1.98
CA GLN A 87 -9.46 0.23 -2.76
C GLN A 87 -9.05 0.65 -4.18
N TYR A 88 -8.71 1.92 -4.43
CA TYR A 88 -8.26 2.35 -5.75
C TYR A 88 -6.74 2.31 -5.82
N LEU A 89 -6.21 1.87 -6.97
CA LEU A 89 -4.79 1.98 -7.25
C LEU A 89 -4.47 3.46 -7.47
N GLY A 90 -3.76 4.08 -6.52
CA GLY A 90 -3.51 5.53 -6.49
C GLY A 90 -2.87 6.03 -7.79
N VAL A 91 -1.88 5.30 -8.29
CA VAL A 91 -1.21 5.58 -9.57
C VAL A 91 -2.18 5.55 -10.76
N LEU A 92 -3.13 4.62 -10.80
CA LEU A 92 -4.11 4.57 -11.89
C LEU A 92 -4.98 5.82 -11.91
N VAL A 93 -5.44 6.27 -10.72
CA VAL A 93 -6.22 7.50 -10.58
C VAL A 93 -5.41 8.71 -11.05
N VAL A 94 -4.15 8.83 -10.64
CA VAL A 94 -3.26 9.93 -11.06
C VAL A 94 -3.07 9.94 -12.58
N LEU A 95 -2.78 8.79 -13.18
CA LEU A 95 -2.59 8.67 -14.63
C LEU A 95 -3.86 9.06 -15.42
N LEU A 96 -5.04 8.63 -14.96
CA LEU A 96 -6.31 9.01 -15.60
C LEU A 96 -6.58 10.51 -15.48
N CYS A 97 -6.31 11.12 -14.31
CA CYS A 97 -6.49 12.56 -14.11
C CYS A 97 -5.46 13.41 -14.86
N ALA A 98 -4.23 12.93 -15.03
CA ALA A 98 -3.17 13.65 -15.76
C ALA A 98 -3.33 13.59 -17.29
N LYS A 99 -4.23 12.73 -17.78
CA LYS A 99 -4.59 12.59 -19.20
C LYS A 99 -5.78 13.46 -19.61
N CYS A 100 -6.35 14.23 -18.68
CA CYS A 100 -7.43 15.19 -18.91
C CYS A 100 -6.89 16.58 -19.24
#